data_AF-A4JTW8-F1
#
_entry.id   AF-A4JTW8-F1
#
_cell.length_a   1.000
_cell.length_b   1.000
_cell.length_c   1.000
_cell.angle_alpha   90.00
_cell.angle_beta   90.00
_cell.angle_gamma   90.00
#
_symmetry.space_group_name_H-M   'P 1'
#
loop_
_entity.id
_entity.type
_entity.pdbx_description
1 polymer ?
#
loop_
_entity_poly.entity_id
_entity_poly.type
_entity_poly.pdbx_seq_one_letter_code
_entity_poly.pdbx_strand_id
1 'polypeptide(L)'
;MNLLGTVTVEFGGRKQKVHGKDFSLEEDQNRHLGEGDFQYEALFIYFDPDQRFKILVQATKLDGNVTLYDPSVEGNAKIVDDSLDVSG
;
A
#
# COMPACT_ATOMS: atom_id res chain seq x y z
N MET A 1 7.98 -9.47 -0.88
CA MET A 1 7.63 -8.04 -0.84
C MET A 1 6.84 -7.74 0.43
N ASN A 2 7.36 -6.86 1.29
CA ASN A 2 6.72 -6.45 2.54
C ASN A 2 6.63 -4.93 2.59
N LEU A 3 5.51 -4.40 3.08
CA LEU A 3 5.33 -2.97 3.29
C LEU A 3 5.89 -2.57 4.67
N LEU A 4 6.73 -1.54 4.68
CA LEU A 4 7.41 -1.00 5.86
C LEU A 4 6.99 0.47 6.06
N GLY A 5 7.41 1.04 7.18
CA GLY A 5 7.12 2.45 7.49
C GLY A 5 5.70 2.66 8.01
N THR A 6 5.17 3.88 7.80
CA THR A 6 3.89 4.31 8.37
C THR A 6 3.13 5.25 7.46
N VAL A 7 1.79 5.21 7.56
CA VAL A 7 0.89 6.24 7.03
C VAL A 7 0.17 6.89 8.21
N THR A 8 0.08 8.22 8.21
CA THR A 8 -0.78 8.96 9.13
C THR A 8 -2.03 9.42 8.38
N VAL A 9 -3.20 9.03 8.90
CA VAL A 9 -4.50 9.47 8.41
C VAL A 9 -5.19 10.36 9.42
N GLU A 10 -6.01 11.29 8.95
CA GLU A 10 -6.90 12.11 9.75
C GLU A 10 -8.36 11.72 9.48
N PHE A 11 -9.09 11.35 10.53
CA PHE A 11 -10.51 11.00 10.51
C PHE A 11 -11.19 11.61 11.74
N GLY A 12 -12.32 12.30 11.55
CA GLY A 12 -13.08 12.90 12.66
C GLY A 12 -12.27 13.91 13.49
N GLY A 13 -11.33 14.63 12.86
CA GLY A 13 -10.42 15.59 13.52
C GLY A 13 -9.34 14.94 14.38
N ARG A 14 -9.15 13.62 14.30
CA ARG A 14 -8.10 12.87 15.00
C ARG A 14 -7.12 12.28 14.00
N LYS A 15 -5.85 12.28 14.37
CA LYS A 15 -4.79 11.61 13.60
C LYS A 15 -4.57 10.21 14.13
N GLN A 16 -4.44 9.25 13.22
CA GLN A 16 -4.13 7.86 13.49
C GLN A 16 -2.94 7.44 12.63
N LYS A 17 -2.00 6.73 13.24
CA LYS A 17 -0.85 6.14 12.56
C LYS A 17 -1.15 4.67 12.27
N VAL A 18 -0.94 4.26 11.03
CA VAL A 18 -1.06 2.88 10.53
C VAL A 18 0.32 2.42 10.13
N HIS A 19 0.77 1.25 10.60
CA HIS A 19 2.07 0.72 10.23
C HIS A 19 1.97 -0.14 8.97
N GLY A 20 3.01 -0.16 8.14
CA GLY A 20 3.05 -0.99 6.92
C GLY A 20 2.77 -2.47 7.20
N LYS A 21 3.20 -2.98 8.36
CA LYS A 21 2.91 -4.35 8.83
C LYS A 21 1.44 -4.65 9.12
N ASP A 22 0.62 -3.61 9.28
CA ASP A 22 -0.82 -3.74 9.56
C ASP A 22 -1.62 -3.86 8.25
N PHE A 23 -0.98 -3.68 7.09
CA PHE A 23 -1.60 -3.90 5.79
C PHE A 23 -1.58 -5.39 5.42
N SER A 24 -2.69 -5.86 4.88
CA SER A 24 -2.80 -7.17 4.24
C SER A 24 -2.31 -7.09 2.80
N LEU A 25 -1.62 -8.12 2.31
CA LEU A 25 -1.32 -8.28 0.88
C LEU A 25 -2.53 -9.00 0.23
N GLU A 26 -3.30 -8.29 -0.58
CA GLU A 26 -4.58 -8.76 -1.13
C GLU A 26 -4.45 -9.25 -2.59
N GLU A 27 -3.53 -8.69 -3.38
CA GLU A 27 -3.21 -9.21 -4.71
C GLU A 27 -1.70 -9.36 -4.91
N ASP A 28 -1.29 -10.52 -5.42
CA ASP A 28 0.07 -10.85 -5.83
C ASP A 28 0.11 -11.40 -7.27
N GLN A 29 -0.15 -10.54 -8.25
CA GLN A 29 -0.22 -10.98 -9.65
C GLN A 29 1.13 -10.87 -10.34
N ASN A 30 1.55 -11.95 -11.00
CA ASN A 30 2.62 -11.90 -11.99
C ASN A 30 2.01 -11.62 -13.36
N ARG A 31 2.27 -10.45 -13.91
CA ARG A 31 1.86 -10.09 -15.26
C ARG A 31 3.00 -10.37 -16.24
N HIS A 32 2.70 -11.16 -17.28
CA HIS A 32 3.62 -11.35 -18.40
C HIS A 32 3.52 -10.14 -19.33
N LEU A 33 4.62 -9.41 -19.53
CA LEU A 33 4.64 -8.20 -20.36
C LEU A 33 4.95 -8.50 -21.84
N GLY A 34 5.43 -9.71 -22.15
CA GLY A 34 5.94 -10.09 -23.46
C GLY A 34 7.46 -10.30 -23.41
N GLU A 35 8.04 -10.94 -24.42
CA GLU A 35 9.50 -11.16 -24.57
C GLU A 35 10.25 -11.84 -23.40
N GLY A 36 9.53 -12.42 -22.43
CA GLY A 36 10.10 -13.09 -21.26
C GLY A 36 10.15 -12.21 -20.01
N ASP A 37 9.64 -10.98 -20.09
CA ASP A 37 9.59 -10.04 -18.97
C ASP A 37 8.36 -10.27 -18.08
N PHE A 38 8.61 -10.29 -16.77
CA PHE A 38 7.60 -10.46 -15.75
C PHE A 38 7.56 -9.24 -14.83
N GLN A 39 6.39 -8.66 -14.67
CA GLN A 39 6.12 -7.64 -13.66
C GLN A 39 5.35 -8.29 -12.51
N TYR A 40 5.90 -8.21 -11.32
CA TYR A 40 5.17 -8.56 -10.11
C TYR A 40 4.44 -7.31 -9.61
N GLU A 41 3.14 -7.44 -9.34
CA GLU A 41 2.30 -6.38 -8.79
C GLU A 41 1.78 -6.82 -7.42
N ALA A 42 1.89 -5.93 -6.43
CA ALA A 42 1.40 -6.12 -5.08
C ALA A 42 0.39 -5.03 -4.73
N LEU A 43 -0.75 -5.45 -4.19
CA LEU A 43 -1.73 -4.54 -3.59
C LEU A 43 -1.81 -4.78 -2.08
N PHE A 44 -1.37 -3.79 -1.31
CA PHE A 44 -1.49 -3.78 0.14
C PHE A 44 -2.74 -3.00 0.54
N ILE A 45 -3.59 -3.58 1.38
CA ILE A 45 -4.80 -2.93 1.88
C ILE A 45 -4.83 -2.96 3.41
N TYR A 46 -5.07 -1.80 4.00
CA TYR A 46 -5.44 -1.68 5.40
C TYR A 46 -6.92 -1.36 5.52
N PHE A 47 -7.63 -2.09 6.37
CA PHE A 47 -9.01 -1.78 6.76
C PHE A 47 -9.03 -1.22 8.18
N ASP A 48 -9.65 -0.06 8.35
CA ASP A 48 -9.98 0.44 9.68
C ASP A 48 -10.85 -0.59 10.43
N PRO A 49 -10.60 -0.87 11.74
CA PRO A 49 -11.36 -1.87 12.50
C PRO A 49 -12.87 -1.64 12.51
N ASP A 50 -13.30 -0.38 12.45
CA ASP A 50 -14.71 0.02 12.39
C ASP A 50 -15.22 0.15 10.94
N GLN A 51 -14.43 -0.27 9.94
CA GLN A 51 -14.72 -0.20 8.51
C GLN A 51 -15.07 1.20 7.98
N ARG A 52 -14.53 2.25 8.60
CA ARG A 52 -14.83 3.65 8.22
C ARG A 52 -14.06 4.14 7.01
N PHE A 53 -12.89 3.56 6.78
CA PHE A 53 -12.03 3.83 5.64
C PHE A 53 -11.14 2.61 5.36
N LYS A 54 -10.53 2.59 4.17
CA LYS A 54 -9.42 1.69 3.84
C LYS A 54 -8.31 2.46 3.17
N ILE A 55 -7.08 2.01 3.34
CA ILE A 55 -5.89 2.57 2.70
C ILE A 55 -5.39 1.55 1.69
N LEU A 56 -5.13 1.98 0.47
CA LEU A 56 -4.60 1.15 -0.61
C LEU A 56 -3.19 1.63 -0.96
N VAL A 57 -2.26 0.68 -1.07
CA VAL A 57 -0.88 0.94 -1.48
C VAL A 57 -0.51 -0.07 -2.54
N GLN A 58 -0.07 0.42 -3.69
CA GLN A 58 0.38 -0.43 -4.78
C GLN A 58 1.91 -0.43 -4.84
N ALA A 59 2.49 -1.59 -5.15
CA ALA A 59 3.89 -1.71 -5.47
C ALA A 59 4.08 -2.60 -6.69
N THR A 60 5.09 -2.31 -7.51
CA THR A 60 5.47 -3.14 -8.65
C THR A 60 6.95 -3.49 -8.57
N LYS A 61 7.32 -4.67 -9.07
CA LYS A 61 8.70 -5.07 -9.28
C LYS A 61 8.90 -5.50 -10.73
N LEU A 62 9.78 -4.80 -11.42
CA LEU A 62 10.18 -5.06 -12.81
C LEU A 62 11.71 -5.00 -12.89
N ASP A 63 12.34 -6.04 -13.43
CA ASP A 63 13.79 -6.16 -13.60
C ASP A 63 14.60 -5.88 -12.32
N GLY A 64 14.06 -6.31 -11.18
CA GLY A 64 14.67 -6.09 -9.86
C GLY A 64 14.45 -4.69 -9.27
N ASN A 65 13.91 -3.75 -10.04
CA ASN A 65 13.53 -2.42 -9.56
C ASN A 65 12.15 -2.47 -8.91
N VAL A 66 12.06 -1.99 -7.68
CA VAL A 66 10.79 -1.90 -6.97
C VAL A 66 10.30 -0.45 -7.02
N THR A 67 9.04 -0.27 -7.40
CA THR A 67 8.35 1.03 -7.39
C THR A 67 7.20 0.95 -6.41
N LEU A 68 7.18 1.87 -5.44
CA LEU A 68 6.05 2.07 -4.54
C LEU A 68 5.25 3.28 -5.04
N TYR A 69 3.93 3.13 -5.11
CA TYR A 69 3.03 4.22 -5.48
C TYR A 69 2.47 4.89 -4.22
N ASP A 70 2.15 6.17 -4.34
CA ASP A 70 1.59 6.95 -3.23
C ASP A 70 0.35 6.26 -2.66
N PRO A 71 0.22 6.20 -1.32
CA PRO A 71 -0.94 5.61 -0.68
C PRO A 71 -2.20 6.40 -1.02
N SER A 72 -3.32 5.70 -1.19
CA SER A 72 -4.64 6.29 -1.38
C SER A 72 -5.60 5.85 -0.29
N VAL A 73 -6.63 6.66 -0.02
CA VAL A 73 -7.63 6.36 1.01
C VAL A 73 -9.01 6.42 0.40
N GLU A 74 -9.82 5.40 0.70
CA GLU A 74 -11.24 5.37 0.39
C GLU A 74 -12.05 5.48 1.69
N GLY A 75 -13.08 6.31 1.70
CA GLY A 75 -13.94 6.56 2.86
C GLY A 75 -13.69 7.93 3.50
N ASN A 76 -14.04 8.05 4.78
CA ASN A 76 -14.12 9.35 5.47
C ASN A 76 -12.80 9.82 6.10
N ALA A 77 -11.65 9.36 5.61
CA ALA A 77 -10.34 9.71 6.13
C ALA A 77 -9.50 10.44 5.05
N LYS A 78 -8.45 11.12 5.49
CA LYS A 78 -7.47 11.77 4.61
C LYS A 78 -6.06 11.38 5.02
N ILE A 79 -5.20 11.06 4.06
CA ILE A 79 -3.77 10.89 4.33
C ILE A 79 -3.15 12.29 4.52
N VAL A 80 -2.40 12.46 5.62
CA VAL A 80 -1.77 13.74 5.96
C VAL A 80 -0.25 13.67 5.99
N ASP A 81 0.30 12.47 6.09
CA ASP A 81 1.74 12.20 6.06
C ASP A 81 1.94 10.70 5.77
N ASP A 82 2.97 10.35 5.02
CA ASP A 82 3.39 8.97 4.82
C ASP A 82 4.90 8.86 4.68
N SER A 83 5.43 7.73 5.15
CA SER A 83 6.83 7.36 5.09
C SER A 83 6.96 5.88 4.74
N LEU A 84 6.08 5.42 3.85
CA LEU A 84 6.03 4.01 3.46
C LEU A 84 7.24 3.66 2.60
N ASP A 85 7.65 2.40 2.73
CA ASP A 85 8.70 1.82 1.91
C ASP A 85 8.38 0.34 1.67
N VAL A 86 9.07 -0.29 0.73
CA VAL A 86 8.83 -1.67 0.35
C VAL A 86 10.15 -2.43 0.25
N SER A 87 10.24 -3.53 1.01
CA SER A 87 11.36 -4.46 0.89
C SER A 87 10.97 -5.65 0.02
N GLY A 88 11.74 -5.90 -1.04
CA GLY A 88 11.57 -7.00 -2.00
C GLY A 88 11.66 -8.39 -1.37
#